data_AF-A0AAE3DFA1-F1
#
_entry.id   AF-A0AAE3DFA1-F1
#
_cell.length_a   1.000
_cell.length_b   1.000
_cell.length_c   1.000
_cell.angle_alpha   90.00
_cell.angle_beta   90.00
_cell.angle_gamma   90.00
#
_symmetry.space_group_name_H-M   'P 1'
#
loop_
_entity.id
_entity.type
_entity.pdbx_description
1 polymer ?
#
loop_
_entity_poly.entity_id
_entity_poly.type
_entity_poly.pdbx_seq_one_letter_code
_entity_poly.pdbx_strand_id
1 'polypeptide(L)'
;MVVFMKRRQLAAAALGVLAALTLLFVIPGCQRDSGGREPVQAADNAARVAYLESLGWQVTPEPLETLSILLPEDLSAHAEYAALQKGLGLPFDRCGGKTVTRYTYTVLNHPDAPQGVQANLFVCGDQVIAGDITSLGENSFRRSLEFPQ
;
A
#
# COMPACT_ATOMS: atom_id res chain seq x y z
N MET A 1 -22.31 -64.18 -31.06
CA MET A 1 -22.79 -63.06 -30.23
C MET A 1 -21.86 -61.89 -30.48
N VAL A 2 -22.32 -60.91 -31.26
CA VAL A 2 -21.57 -59.68 -31.57
C VAL A 2 -22.09 -58.61 -30.62
N VAL A 3 -21.20 -57.80 -30.04
CA VAL A 3 -21.23 -56.32 -30.07
C VAL A 3 -20.29 -55.74 -29.00
N PHE A 4 -19.20 -55.15 -29.50
CA PHE A 4 -18.52 -53.91 -29.12
C PHE A 4 -17.98 -53.66 -27.70
N MET A 5 -16.64 -53.56 -27.70
CA MET A 5 -15.81 -52.81 -26.75
C MET A 5 -15.85 -51.30 -27.04
N LYS A 6 -16.01 -50.44 -26.01
CA LYS A 6 -15.64 -49.00 -26.07
C LYS A 6 -15.43 -48.37 -24.68
N ARG A 7 -14.16 -48.17 -24.35
CA ARG A 7 -13.52 -46.97 -23.74
C ARG A 7 -14.34 -46.15 -22.74
N ARG A 8 -13.93 -46.21 -21.46
CA ARG A 8 -13.73 -45.06 -20.53
C ARG A 8 -13.16 -45.58 -19.21
N GLN A 9 -11.86 -45.83 -19.22
CA GLN A 9 -11.04 -45.84 -18.02
C GLN A 9 -10.82 -44.38 -17.57
N LEU A 10 -10.40 -44.21 -16.32
CA LEU A 10 -9.95 -42.96 -15.65
C LEU A 10 -11.02 -42.27 -14.79
N ALA A 11 -11.33 -42.86 -13.64
CA ALA A 11 -11.95 -42.17 -12.52
C ALA A 11 -11.49 -42.78 -11.19
N ALA A 12 -10.21 -42.66 -10.84
CA ALA A 12 -9.71 -42.93 -9.49
C ALA A 12 -8.25 -42.45 -9.31
N ALA A 13 -8.01 -41.14 -9.45
CA ALA A 13 -6.72 -40.55 -9.07
C ALA A 13 -6.88 -39.06 -8.75
N ALA A 14 -7.68 -38.72 -7.74
CA ALA A 14 -7.89 -37.33 -7.32
C ALA A 14 -8.19 -37.19 -5.83
N LEU A 15 -7.53 -37.99 -4.98
CA LEU A 15 -7.71 -37.91 -3.52
C LEU A 15 -6.39 -37.87 -2.72
N GLY A 16 -5.30 -37.42 -3.35
CA GLY A 16 -3.96 -37.41 -2.73
C GLY A 16 -3.23 -36.06 -2.74
N VAL A 17 -3.82 -35.00 -3.31
CA VAL A 17 -3.13 -33.70 -3.51
C VAL A 17 -3.66 -32.59 -2.58
N LEU A 18 -4.80 -32.78 -1.93
CA LEU A 18 -5.42 -31.73 -1.10
C LEU A 18 -4.88 -31.66 0.35
N ALA A 19 -4.08 -32.64 0.79
CA ALA A 19 -3.54 -32.67 2.16
C ALA A 19 -2.07 -32.18 2.28
N ALA A 20 -1.40 -31.93 1.15
CA ALA A 20 0.03 -31.55 1.13
C ALA A 20 0.28 -30.04 0.97
N LEU A 21 -0.75 -29.25 0.62
CA LEU A 21 -0.63 -27.79 0.43
C LEU A 21 -0.97 -26.97 1.68
N THR A 22 -1.52 -27.57 2.73
CA THR A 22 -1.92 -26.86 3.95
C THR A 22 -0.84 -26.80 5.04
N LEU A 23 0.34 -27.38 4.82
CA LEU A 23 1.38 -27.56 5.85
C LEU A 23 2.61 -26.66 5.71
N LEU A 24 2.62 -25.68 4.79
CA LEU A 24 3.77 -24.79 4.58
C LEU A 24 3.60 -23.36 5.15
N PHE A 25 2.66 -23.13 6.08
CA PHE A 25 2.46 -21.82 6.72
C PHE A 25 2.52 -21.89 8.25
N VAL A 26 3.44 -22.68 8.81
CA VAL A 26 3.86 -22.52 10.22
C VAL A 26 5.27 -21.97 10.23
N ILE A 27 5.41 -20.67 9.98
CA ILE A 27 6.59 -19.93 10.43
C ILE A 27 6.38 -19.73 11.93
N PRO A 28 7.26 -20.25 12.81
CA PRO A 28 7.23 -19.89 14.21
C PRO A 28 7.68 -18.43 14.29
N GLY A 29 6.69 -17.54 14.33
CA GLY A 29 6.90 -16.12 14.56
C GLY A 29 7.55 -15.96 15.92
N CYS A 30 8.85 -15.68 15.93
CA CYS A 30 9.47 -14.94 17.01
C CYS A 30 8.63 -13.67 17.18
N GLN A 31 7.80 -13.63 18.24
CA GLN A 31 7.23 -12.41 18.74
C GLN A 31 8.40 -11.50 19.13
N ARG A 32 8.81 -10.65 18.20
CA ARG A 32 9.46 -9.40 18.55
C ARG A 32 8.35 -8.39 18.74
N ASP A 33 7.86 -8.33 19.97
CA ASP A 33 7.29 -7.11 20.51
C ASP A 33 8.38 -6.03 20.47
N SER A 34 8.39 -5.29 19.37
CA SER A 34 8.92 -3.94 19.31
C SER A 34 7.73 -3.10 18.91
N GLY A 35 7.24 -2.23 19.80
CA GLY A 35 6.05 -1.40 19.60
C GLY A 35 6.16 -0.32 18.51
N GLY A 36 6.82 -0.62 17.38
CA GLY A 36 6.84 0.17 16.17
C GLY A 36 6.22 -0.62 15.03
N ARG A 37 5.32 0.01 14.27
CA ARG A 37 4.78 -0.57 13.05
C ARG A 37 5.93 -0.87 12.08
N GLU A 38 5.94 -2.05 11.48
CA GLU A 38 6.93 -2.42 10.48
C GLU A 38 7.00 -1.37 9.35
N PRO A 39 8.19 -1.04 8.84
CA PRO A 39 8.35 -0.13 7.71
C PRO A 39 7.45 -0.51 6.53
N VAL A 40 6.70 0.46 6.03
CA VAL A 40 5.90 0.27 4.81
C VAL A 40 6.86 0.33 3.61
N GLN A 41 7.18 -0.83 3.04
CA GLN A 41 7.99 -0.94 1.84
C GLN A 41 7.13 -0.74 0.59
N ALA A 42 7.54 0.17 -0.28
CA ALA A 42 6.81 0.56 -1.48
C ALA A 42 7.75 0.95 -2.64
N ALA A 43 8.76 0.11 -2.89
CA ALA A 43 9.76 0.27 -3.94
C ALA A 43 9.13 0.40 -5.35
N ASP A 44 8.18 -0.48 -5.67
CA ASP A 44 7.50 -0.50 -6.96
C ASP A 44 6.07 0.04 -6.89
N ASN A 45 5.49 0.27 -8.08
CA ASN A 45 4.17 0.86 -8.21
C ASN A 45 3.08 -0.04 -7.63
N ALA A 46 3.19 -1.35 -7.80
CA ALA A 46 2.21 -2.30 -7.29
C ALA A 46 2.16 -2.28 -5.76
N ALA A 47 3.32 -2.20 -5.09
CA ALA A 47 3.41 -2.07 -3.64
C ALA A 47 2.79 -0.76 -3.13
N ARG A 48 2.97 0.35 -3.85
CA ARG A 48 2.35 1.65 -3.51
C ARG A 48 0.82 1.60 -3.62
N VAL A 49 0.30 1.04 -4.70
CA VAL A 49 -1.16 0.87 -4.89
C VAL A 49 -1.73 -0.07 -3.83
N ALA A 50 -1.10 -1.23 -3.60
CA ALA A 50 -1.53 -2.18 -2.58
C ALA A 50 -1.53 -1.57 -1.18
N TYR A 51 -0.57 -0.69 -0.86
CA TYR A 51 -0.57 0.03 0.40
C TYR A 51 -1.79 0.95 0.54
N LEU A 52 -2.12 1.75 -0.49
CA LEU A 52 -3.30 2.62 -0.47
C LEU A 52 -4.61 1.81 -0.36
N GLU A 53 -4.71 0.70 -1.09
CA GLU A 53 -5.85 -0.22 -1.03
C GLU A 53 -6.00 -0.87 0.34
N SER A 54 -4.89 -1.21 1.01
CA SER A 54 -4.91 -1.76 2.37
C SER A 54 -5.48 -0.79 3.41
N LEU A 55 -5.45 0.52 3.11
CA LEU A 55 -6.07 1.56 3.92
C LEU A 55 -7.54 1.78 3.56
N GLY A 56 -8.03 1.22 2.45
CA GLY A 56 -9.40 1.38 1.95
C GLY A 56 -9.51 2.31 0.73
N TRP A 57 -8.42 2.93 0.28
CA TRP A 57 -8.45 3.82 -0.89
C TRP A 57 -8.39 3.04 -2.20
N GLN A 58 -9.32 3.34 -3.11
CA GLN A 58 -9.23 2.93 -4.50
C GLN A 58 -8.60 4.06 -5.29
N VAL A 59 -7.54 3.75 -6.03
CA VAL A 59 -6.77 4.75 -6.77
C VAL A 59 -6.52 4.31 -8.21
N THR A 60 -6.07 5.24 -9.06
CA THR A 60 -5.60 4.88 -10.40
C THR A 60 -4.43 3.91 -10.34
N PRO A 61 -4.31 2.97 -11.30
CA PRO A 61 -3.23 1.97 -11.28
C PRO A 61 -1.84 2.60 -11.39
N GLU A 62 -1.72 3.69 -12.15
CA GLU A 62 -0.47 4.43 -12.31
C GLU A 62 -0.57 5.81 -11.62
N PRO A 63 0.56 6.36 -11.13
CA PRO A 63 0.57 7.69 -10.57
C PRO A 63 0.31 8.73 -11.67
N LEU A 64 -0.50 9.73 -11.34
CA LEU A 64 -0.69 10.94 -12.14
C LEU A 64 0.58 11.77 -12.22
N GLU A 65 1.34 11.83 -11.13
CA GLU A 65 2.58 12.60 -11.04
C GLU A 65 3.62 11.84 -10.22
N THR A 66 4.88 11.97 -10.62
CA THR A 66 6.05 11.52 -9.84
C THR A 66 7.04 12.67 -9.75
N LEU A 67 7.40 13.09 -8.53
CA LEU A 67 8.27 14.23 -8.30
C LEU A 67 9.36 13.91 -7.27
N SER A 68 10.62 14.15 -7.63
CA SER A 68 11.75 14.06 -6.70
C SER A 68 11.96 15.38 -5.98
N ILE A 69 12.01 15.34 -4.65
CA ILE A 69 12.07 16.50 -3.77
C ILE A 69 13.25 16.31 -2.82
N LEU A 70 14.15 17.29 -2.72
CA LEU A 70 15.16 17.32 -1.66
C LEU A 70 14.49 17.89 -0.40
N LEU A 71 14.38 17.08 0.65
CA LEU A 71 13.90 17.57 1.94
C LEU A 71 14.96 18.46 2.59
N PRO A 72 14.56 19.53 3.30
CA PRO A 72 15.50 20.30 4.10
C PRO A 72 16.10 19.42 5.20
N GLU A 73 17.33 19.74 5.60
CA GLU A 73 18.01 19.02 6.70
C GLU A 73 17.23 19.16 8.01
N ASP A 74 16.78 20.38 8.31
CA ASP A 74 15.90 20.66 9.43
C ASP A 74 14.43 20.61 8.99
N LEU A 75 13.68 19.66 9.57
CA LEU A 75 12.26 19.47 9.34
C LEU A 75 11.38 20.16 10.40
N SER A 76 11.94 20.99 11.29
CA SER A 76 11.21 21.70 12.34
C SER A 76 10.07 22.56 11.80
N ALA A 77 10.25 23.17 10.62
CA ALA A 77 9.21 23.93 9.91
C ALA A 77 8.01 23.07 9.46
N HIS A 78 8.15 21.74 9.47
CA HIS A 78 7.12 20.76 9.12
C HIS A 78 6.61 19.98 10.34
N ALA A 79 6.80 20.49 11.57
CA ALA A 79 6.45 19.78 12.80
C ALA A 79 5.00 19.27 12.84
N GLU A 80 4.03 20.07 12.36
CA GLU A 80 2.62 19.64 12.29
C GLU A 80 2.43 18.46 11.33
N TYR A 81 3.08 18.51 10.17
CA TYR A 81 3.03 17.43 9.19
C TYR A 81 3.72 16.18 9.75
N ALA A 82 4.91 16.31 10.35
CA ALA A 82 5.61 15.21 10.99
C ALA A 82 4.77 14.55 12.10
N ALA A 83 4.06 15.33 12.91
CA ALA A 83 3.16 14.81 13.94
C ALA A 83 2.00 14.00 13.34
N LEU A 84 1.39 14.50 12.26
CA LEU A 84 0.35 13.78 11.51
C LEU A 84 0.89 12.45 10.96
N GLN A 85 2.07 12.44 10.34
CA GLN A 85 2.69 11.22 9.80
C GLN A 85 3.06 10.23 10.90
N LYS A 86 3.51 10.72 12.06
CA LYS A 86 3.79 9.88 13.23
C LYS A 86 2.54 9.17 13.75
N GLY A 87 1.36 9.80 13.67
CA GLY A 87 0.07 9.17 13.98
C GLY A 87 -0.20 7.94 13.10
N LEU A 88 0.26 7.97 11.85
CA LEU A 88 0.20 6.86 10.89
C LEU A 88 1.32 5.82 11.07
N GLY A 89 2.26 6.07 11.98
CA GLY A 89 3.48 5.26 12.13
C GLY A 89 4.50 5.47 11.01
N LEU A 90 4.40 6.55 10.23
CA LEU A 90 5.30 6.86 9.11
C LEU A 90 6.45 7.77 9.55
N PRO A 91 7.73 7.41 9.27
CA PRO A 91 8.89 8.11 9.82
C PRO A 91 9.39 9.28 8.95
N PHE A 92 8.54 10.29 8.75
CA PHE A 92 8.86 11.47 7.93
C PHE A 92 10.12 12.20 8.42
N ASP A 93 10.28 12.29 9.74
CA ASP A 93 11.39 12.96 10.43
C ASP A 93 12.77 12.31 10.19
N ARG A 94 12.82 11.07 9.68
CA ARG A 94 14.08 10.33 9.43
C ARG A 94 14.73 10.59 8.06
N CYS A 95 14.10 11.42 7.23
CA CYS A 95 14.57 11.71 5.87
C CYS A 95 14.92 13.18 5.62
N GLY A 96 15.13 13.97 6.67
CA GLY A 96 15.74 15.30 6.54
C GLY A 96 17.07 15.25 5.76
N GLY A 97 17.26 16.18 4.83
CA GLY A 97 18.44 16.25 3.97
C GLY A 97 18.53 15.19 2.87
N LYS A 98 17.53 14.32 2.73
CA LYS A 98 17.49 13.26 1.70
C LYS A 98 16.55 13.65 0.57
N THR A 99 16.83 13.11 -0.62
CA THR A 99 15.88 13.13 -1.72
C THR A 99 14.79 12.09 -1.48
N VAL A 100 13.54 12.52 -1.60
CA VAL A 100 12.34 11.69 -1.50
C VAL A 100 11.54 11.81 -2.79
N THR A 101 10.84 10.76 -3.17
CA THR A 101 9.97 10.75 -4.34
C THR A 101 8.53 10.79 -3.90
N ARG A 102 7.79 11.80 -4.35
CA ARG A 102 6.33 11.87 -4.21
C ARG A 102 5.68 11.18 -5.40
N TYR A 103 4.79 10.25 -5.12
CA TYR A 103 3.87 9.65 -6.08
C TYR A 103 2.46 10.14 -5.79
N THR A 104 1.81 10.73 -6.79
CA THR A 104 0.45 11.24 -6.68
C THR A 104 -0.48 10.35 -7.49
N TYR A 105 -1.52 9.81 -6.87
CA TYR A 105 -2.54 8.99 -7.51
C TYR A 105 -3.89 9.69 -7.48
N THR A 106 -4.76 9.44 -8.46
CA THR A 106 -6.14 9.91 -8.41
C THR A 106 -6.95 8.98 -7.53
N VAL A 107 -7.71 9.51 -6.56
CA VAL A 107 -8.60 8.74 -5.70
C VAL A 107 -9.96 8.57 -6.38
N LEU A 108 -10.49 7.35 -6.34
CA LEU A 108 -11.70 6.93 -7.05
C LEU A 108 -12.91 6.70 -6.15
N ASN A 109 -12.70 6.62 -4.83
CA ASN A 109 -13.74 6.27 -3.85
C ASN A 109 -13.84 7.23 -2.67
N HIS A 110 -13.46 8.50 -2.83
CA HIS A 110 -13.60 9.47 -1.74
C HIS A 110 -15.09 9.73 -1.45
N PRO A 111 -15.54 9.65 -0.19
CA PRO A 111 -16.96 9.60 0.17
C PRO A 111 -17.73 10.86 -0.22
N ASP A 112 -17.13 12.04 -0.02
CA ASP A 112 -17.81 13.32 -0.22
C ASP A 112 -17.48 13.98 -1.57
N ALA A 113 -16.51 13.45 -2.31
CA ALA A 113 -15.93 14.13 -3.46
C ALA A 113 -15.54 13.11 -4.55
N PRO A 114 -16.40 12.86 -5.55
CA PRO A 114 -16.17 11.81 -6.54
C PRO A 114 -15.01 12.12 -7.51
N GLN A 115 -14.54 13.36 -7.56
CA GLN A 115 -13.45 13.81 -8.44
C GLN A 115 -12.59 14.87 -7.77
N GLY A 116 -11.37 15.07 -8.27
CA GLY A 116 -10.46 16.13 -7.82
C GLY A 116 -9.68 15.81 -6.55
N VAL A 117 -9.83 14.59 -6.02
CA VAL A 117 -9.09 14.09 -4.86
C VAL A 117 -7.91 13.23 -5.30
N GLN A 118 -6.78 13.42 -4.62
CA GLN A 118 -5.52 12.76 -4.88
C GLN A 118 -4.93 12.17 -3.60
N ALA A 119 -4.24 11.05 -3.74
CA ALA A 119 -3.44 10.45 -2.67
C ALA A 119 -1.96 10.64 -2.99
N ASN A 120 -1.21 11.19 -2.04
CA ASN A 120 0.23 11.38 -2.16
C ASN A 120 0.96 10.38 -1.25
N LEU A 121 1.96 9.68 -1.80
CA LEU A 121 2.91 8.89 -1.04
C LEU A 121 4.31 9.47 -1.22
N PHE A 122 5.02 9.71 -0.12
CA PHE A 122 6.41 10.14 -0.11
C PHE A 122 7.29 8.94 0.25
N VAL A 123 8.16 8.56 -0.68
CA VAL A 123 9.04 7.41 -0.56
C VAL A 123 10.48 7.88 -0.45
N CYS A 124 11.21 7.37 0.54
CA CYS A 124 12.61 7.67 0.80
C CYS A 124 13.40 6.36 0.73
N GLY A 125 14.22 6.19 -0.31
CA GLY A 125 14.69 4.86 -0.70
C GLY A 125 13.52 4.02 -1.19
N ASP A 126 13.20 2.94 -0.47
CA ASP A 126 12.06 2.05 -0.77
C ASP A 126 10.93 2.15 0.27
N GLN A 127 11.08 3.02 1.28
CA GLN A 127 10.15 3.11 2.39
C GLN A 127 9.21 4.31 2.24
N VAL A 128 7.91 4.10 2.47
CA VAL A 128 6.94 5.19 2.66
C VAL A 128 7.24 5.89 3.98
N ILE A 129 7.53 7.18 3.90
CA ILE A 129 7.84 8.03 5.06
C ILE A 129 6.74 9.02 5.39
N ALA A 130 5.85 9.30 4.44
CA ALA A 130 4.70 10.15 4.64
C ALA A 130 3.65 9.88 3.56
N GLY A 131 2.42 10.30 3.82
CA GLY A 131 1.44 10.52 2.78
C GLY A 131 0.20 11.25 3.26
N ASP A 132 -0.60 11.71 2.31
CA ASP A 132 -1.79 12.49 2.57
C ASP A 132 -2.83 12.37 1.45
N ILE A 133 -4.06 12.75 1.79
CA ILE A 133 -5.15 12.93 0.83
C ILE A 133 -5.34 14.42 0.62
N THR A 134 -5.31 14.85 -0.64
CA THR A 134 -5.46 16.26 -1.03
C THR A 134 -6.56 16.44 -2.06
N SER A 135 -7.30 17.54 -1.95
CA SER A 135 -8.20 18.01 -3.01
C SER A 135 -7.69 19.31 -3.61
N LEU A 136 -7.86 19.46 -4.92
CA LEU A 136 -7.50 20.68 -5.67
C LEU A 136 -8.77 21.47 -5.98
N GLY A 137 -8.75 22.80 -5.79
CA GLY A 137 -9.87 23.70 -6.13
C GLY A 137 -10.29 24.64 -4.99
N GLU A 138 -11.48 25.23 -5.09
CA GLU A 138 -12.02 26.20 -4.11
C GLU A 138 -12.09 25.64 -2.68
N ASN A 139 -12.35 24.34 -2.54
CA ASN A 139 -12.39 23.63 -1.25
C ASN A 139 -11.16 22.74 -1.05
N SER A 140 -9.97 23.26 -1.38
CA SER A 140 -8.73 22.50 -1.22
C SER A 140 -8.51 22.09 0.23
N PHE A 141 -8.02 20.86 0.42
CA PHE A 141 -7.68 20.35 1.74
C PHE A 141 -6.46 19.45 1.66
N ARG A 142 -5.84 19.23 2.82
CA ARG A 142 -4.90 18.13 3.07
C ARG A 142 -5.34 17.40 4.34
N ARG A 143 -5.38 16.07 4.28
CA ARG A 143 -5.79 15.20 5.38
C ARG A 143 -4.86 13.98 5.47
N SER A 144 -4.97 13.29 6.59
CA SER A 144 -4.32 11.99 6.83
C SER A 144 -4.68 10.98 5.74
N LEU A 145 -3.83 9.96 5.56
CA LEU A 145 -4.12 8.80 4.70
C LEU A 145 -5.16 7.84 5.30
N GLU A 146 -5.60 8.06 6.53
CA GLU A 146 -6.69 7.26 7.11
C GLU A 146 -7.96 7.41 6.29
N PHE A 147 -8.55 6.28 5.93
CA PHE A 147 -9.83 6.27 5.25
C PHE A 147 -10.94 6.72 6.22
N PRO A 148 -11.82 7.65 5.84
CA PRO A 148 -12.92 8.10 6.68
C PRO A 148 -13.82 6.93 7.10
N GLN A 149 -14.23 6.90 8.37
CA GLN A 149 -15.22 5.93 8.87
C GLN A 149 -16.66 6.37 8.59
#